data_AF-A0A3D4DM28-F1
#
_entry.id   AF-A0A3D4DM28-F1
#
_cell.length_a   1.000
_cell.length_b   1.000
_cell.length_c   1.000
_cell.angle_alpha   90.00
_cell.angle_beta   90.00
_cell.angle_gamma   90.00
#
_symmetry.space_group_name_H-M   'P 1'
#
loop_
_entity.id
_entity.type
_entity.pdbx_description
1 polymer ?
#
loop_
_entity_poly.entity_id
_entity_poly.type
_entity_poly.pdbx_seq_one_letter_code
_entity_poly.pdbx_strand_id
1 'polypeptide(L)'
;MALLLTPVALILLYVFLVYNARYRACAKLDNGLNLGREAVFVLSRPYFRPLAVPRYSDGTPLVRGQVWSLNVTETTVYGRGENSSFAWRADTGLVRSHEDPETYERLVAEAGAANWGLWEGANVGANYMLHKITRMPGFDVGWCPTALVRW
;
A
#
# COMPACT_ATOMS: atom_id res chain seq x y z
N MET A 1 44.26 1.51 -3.33
CA MET A 1 42.93 1.15 -3.87
C MET A 1 41.97 0.55 -2.83
N ALA A 2 42.42 -0.21 -1.83
CA ALA A 2 41.53 -0.77 -0.79
C ALA A 2 40.93 0.27 0.18
N LEU A 3 41.66 1.35 0.53
CA LEU A 3 41.21 2.36 1.51
C LEU A 3 40.00 3.21 1.08
N LEU A 4 39.72 3.30 -0.23
CA LEU A 4 38.57 4.05 -0.77
C LEU A 4 37.32 3.17 -0.97
N LEU A 5 37.48 1.84 -1.00
CA LEU A 5 36.37 0.89 -1.20
C LEU A 5 35.55 0.72 0.08
N THR A 6 36.20 0.73 1.25
CA THR A 6 35.55 0.58 2.55
C THR A 6 34.53 1.70 2.85
N PRO A 7 34.85 3.01 2.72
CA PRO A 7 33.88 4.06 2.99
C PRO A 7 32.72 4.06 1.99
N VAL A 8 32.98 3.76 0.71
CA VAL A 8 31.92 3.65 -0.31
C VAL A 8 30.98 2.49 0.02
N ALA A 9 31.53 1.32 0.38
CA ALA A 9 30.74 0.16 0.77
C ALA A 9 29.88 0.44 2.01
N LEU A 10 30.40 1.15 3.01
CA LEU A 10 29.64 1.54 4.21
C LEU A 10 28.51 2.53 3.88
N ILE A 11 28.74 3.49 2.99
CA ILE A 11 27.70 4.42 2.52
C ILE A 11 26.60 3.65 1.80
N LEU A 12 26.96 2.75 0.89
CA LEU A 12 25.99 1.92 0.16
C LEU A 12 25.19 1.02 1.11
N LEU A 13 25.85 0.40 2.09
CA LEU A 13 25.19 -0.41 3.12
C LEU A 13 24.22 0.43 3.95
N TYR A 14 24.64 1.61 4.42
CA TYR A 14 23.78 2.51 5.19
C TYR A 14 22.56 2.95 4.39
N VAL A 15 22.77 3.41 3.15
CA VAL A 15 21.68 3.79 2.25
C VAL A 15 20.74 2.61 2.04
N PHE A 16 21.26 1.40 1.79
CA PHE A 16 20.45 0.20 1.63
C PHE A 16 19.63 -0.11 2.88
N LEU A 17 20.22 -0.08 4.07
CA LEU A 17 19.53 -0.37 5.33
C LEU A 17 18.43 0.66 5.63
N VAL A 18 18.73 1.96 5.52
CA VAL A 18 17.78 3.04 5.78
C VAL A 18 16.66 3.06 4.73
N TYR A 19 17.01 2.87 3.46
CA TYR A 19 16.03 2.80 2.38
C TYR A 19 15.12 1.58 2.59
N ASN A 20 15.68 0.39 2.79
CA ASN A 20 14.91 -0.83 3.06
C ASN A 20 13.98 -0.65 4.27
N ALA A 21 14.45 -0.03 5.36
CA ALA A 21 13.64 0.25 6.54
C ALA A 21 12.46 1.18 6.23
N ARG A 22 12.73 2.27 5.52
CA ARG A 22 11.71 3.28 5.19
C ARG A 22 10.61 2.74 4.28
N TYR A 23 10.96 1.90 3.30
CA TYR A 23 9.99 1.38 2.34
C TYR A 23 9.29 0.10 2.80
N ARG A 24 9.72 -0.50 3.91
CA ARG A 24 9.01 -1.59 4.62
C ARG A 24 7.97 -1.12 5.62
N ALA A 25 7.98 0.17 5.95
CA ALA A 25 6.97 0.78 6.79
C ALA A 25 5.57 0.57 6.19
N CYS A 26 4.65 0.12 7.02
CA CYS A 26 3.25 -0.11 6.68
C CYS A 26 2.36 0.34 7.84
N ALA A 27 1.10 0.60 7.52
CA ALA A 27 0.06 0.80 8.52
C ALA A 27 -0.91 -0.36 8.46
N LYS A 28 -1.24 -0.94 9.61
CA LYS A 28 -2.34 -1.91 9.69
C LYS A 28 -3.68 -1.19 9.57
N LEU A 29 -4.61 -1.82 8.86
CA LEU A 29 -5.99 -1.36 8.70
C LEU A 29 -6.90 -2.29 9.52
N ASP A 30 -8.02 -1.78 10.00
CA ASP A 30 -8.90 -2.54 10.91
C ASP A 30 -9.57 -3.74 10.26
N ASN A 31 -9.72 -3.71 8.93
CA ASN A 31 -10.20 -4.84 8.14
C ASN A 31 -9.17 -5.96 7.92
N GLY A 32 -8.01 -5.89 8.58
CA GLY A 32 -6.96 -6.90 8.55
C GLY A 32 -5.97 -6.78 7.38
N LEU A 33 -6.19 -5.84 6.46
CA LEU A 33 -5.19 -5.49 5.45
C LEU A 33 -4.14 -4.53 5.99
N ASN A 34 -3.05 -4.41 5.23
CA ASN A 34 -2.00 -3.43 5.48
C ASN A 34 -1.94 -2.44 4.32
N LEU A 35 -1.79 -1.16 4.62
CA LEU A 35 -1.38 -0.17 3.63
C LEU A 35 0.14 -0.03 3.66
N GLY A 36 0.82 -0.29 2.54
CA GLY A 36 2.27 -0.19 2.46
C GLY A 36 2.77 -0.13 1.03
N ARG A 37 4.09 -0.22 0.85
CA ARG A 37 4.70 -0.21 -0.49
C ARG A 37 4.57 -1.58 -1.15
N GLU A 38 4.35 -1.60 -2.46
CA GLU A 38 4.28 -2.83 -3.27
C GLU A 38 5.60 -3.62 -3.23
N ALA A 39 6.73 -2.90 -3.28
CA ALA A 39 8.09 -3.42 -3.13
C ALA A 39 9.00 -2.30 -2.62
N VAL A 40 10.26 -2.62 -2.27
CA VAL A 40 11.27 -1.60 -1.97
C VAL A 40 11.76 -0.93 -3.26
N PHE A 41 12.02 -1.72 -4.31
CA PHE A 41 12.40 -1.25 -5.64
C PHE A 41 11.45 -1.79 -6.70
N VAL A 42 10.93 -0.92 -7.57
CA VAL A 42 10.09 -1.30 -8.72
C VAL A 42 10.78 -0.90 -10.01
N LEU A 43 11.31 -1.88 -10.74
CA LEU A 43 12.21 -1.68 -11.89
C LEU A 43 11.49 -1.18 -13.14
N SER A 44 10.20 -1.49 -13.32
CA SER A 44 9.37 -0.97 -14.42
C SER A 44 9.05 0.51 -14.29
N ARG A 45 9.36 1.17 -13.16
CA ARG A 45 8.99 2.57 -12.93
C ARG A 45 10.19 3.51 -12.97
N PRO A 46 10.02 4.73 -13.52
CA PRO A 46 11.04 5.78 -13.43
C PRO A 46 11.50 5.99 -11.98
N TYR A 47 12.82 6.10 -11.80
CA TYR A 47 13.47 6.31 -10.49
C TYR A 47 13.22 5.20 -9.46
N PHE A 48 12.85 4.00 -9.90
CA PHE A 48 12.57 2.84 -9.05
C PHE A 48 11.50 3.09 -7.98
N ARG A 49 10.66 4.12 -8.18
CA ARG A 49 9.81 4.67 -7.13
C ARG A 49 8.68 3.71 -6.78
N PRO A 50 8.66 3.13 -5.57
CA PRO A 50 7.65 2.17 -5.19
C PRO A 50 6.31 2.85 -4.95
N LEU A 51 5.23 2.17 -5.31
CA LEU A 51 3.86 2.63 -5.12
C LEU A 51 3.29 2.09 -3.82
N ALA A 52 2.50 2.90 -3.13
CA ALA A 52 1.70 2.39 -2.02
C ALA A 52 0.47 1.66 -2.56
N VAL A 53 0.14 0.53 -1.96
CA VAL A 53 -0.99 -0.33 -2.30
C VAL A 53 -1.52 -1.00 -1.02
N PRO A 54 -2.81 -1.38 -0.97
CA PRO A 54 -3.31 -2.31 0.04
C PRO A 54 -2.67 -3.69 -0.16
N ARG A 55 -2.40 -4.39 0.94
CA ARG A 55 -1.70 -5.67 0.96
C ARG A 55 -2.29 -6.58 2.01
N TYR A 56 -2.17 -7.88 1.79
CA TYR A 56 -2.44 -8.89 2.79
C TYR A 56 -1.38 -8.89 3.90
N SER A 57 -1.64 -9.64 4.96
CA SER A 57 -0.74 -9.78 6.11
C SER A 57 0.61 -10.43 5.76
N ASP A 58 0.63 -11.28 4.73
CA ASP A 58 1.83 -11.93 4.18
C ASP A 58 2.69 -10.99 3.29
N GLY A 59 2.21 -9.76 3.02
CA GLY A 59 2.87 -8.78 2.17
C GLY A 59 2.48 -8.84 0.69
N THR A 60 1.64 -9.79 0.29
CA THR A 60 1.13 -9.88 -1.08
C THR A 60 0.26 -8.65 -1.40
N PRO A 61 0.51 -7.93 -2.51
CA PRO A 61 -0.31 -6.79 -2.88
C PRO A 61 -1.72 -7.21 -3.30
N LEU A 62 -2.73 -6.57 -2.73
CA LEU A 62 -4.13 -6.77 -3.10
C LEU A 62 -4.37 -6.35 -4.55
N VAL A 63 -3.89 -5.15 -4.88
CA VAL A 63 -3.85 -4.63 -6.24
C VAL A 63 -2.45 -4.15 -6.57
N ARG A 64 -2.12 -4.18 -7.85
CA ARG A 64 -0.80 -3.82 -8.38
C ARG A 64 -0.90 -2.51 -9.14
N GLY A 65 0.21 -1.78 -9.22
CA GLY A 65 0.26 -0.50 -9.93
C GLY A 65 -0.31 0.67 -9.14
N GLN A 66 -0.61 1.76 -9.83
CA GLN A 66 -1.05 3.01 -9.18
C GLN A 66 -2.48 2.88 -8.65
N VAL A 67 -2.67 3.20 -7.36
CA VAL A 67 -4.00 3.34 -6.75
C VAL A 67 -4.31 4.83 -6.63
N TRP A 68 -5.24 5.29 -7.45
CA TRP A 68 -5.63 6.69 -7.62
C TRP A 68 -6.60 7.18 -6.55
N SER A 69 -7.51 6.31 -6.12
CA SER A 69 -8.38 6.53 -4.97
C SER A 69 -8.44 5.27 -4.13
N LEU A 70 -8.47 5.43 -2.82
CA LEU A 70 -8.57 4.34 -1.88
C LEU A 70 -9.44 4.76 -0.70
N ASN A 71 -10.51 4.02 -0.49
CA ASN A 71 -11.42 4.14 0.63
C ASN A 71 -11.24 2.90 1.50
N VAL A 72 -11.19 3.12 2.82
CA VAL A 72 -11.01 2.08 3.81
C VAL A 72 -12.07 2.22 4.89
N THR A 73 -12.74 1.12 5.19
CA THR A 73 -13.68 0.95 6.30
C THR A 73 -13.25 -0.24 7.16
N GLU A 74 -13.93 -0.46 8.28
CA GLU A 74 -13.66 -1.59 9.18
C GLU A 74 -13.79 -2.96 8.50
N THR A 75 -14.60 -3.06 7.43
CA THR A 75 -14.86 -4.33 6.74
C THR A 75 -14.35 -4.36 5.31
N THR A 76 -14.28 -3.21 4.64
CA THR A 76 -14.13 -3.16 3.18
C THR A 76 -13.03 -2.18 2.76
N VAL A 77 -12.27 -2.56 1.74
CA VAL A 77 -11.36 -1.66 1.02
C VAL A 77 -11.82 -1.55 -0.42
N TYR A 78 -12.02 -0.33 -0.92
CA TYR A 78 -12.44 -0.13 -2.30
C TYR A 78 -11.83 1.13 -2.90
N GLY A 79 -11.74 1.21 -4.22
CA GLY A 79 -11.14 2.35 -4.88
C GLY A 79 -10.87 2.13 -6.35
N ARG A 80 -10.04 3.02 -6.92
CA ARG A 80 -9.65 2.99 -8.34
C ARG A 80 -8.16 2.71 -8.48
N GLY A 81 -7.86 1.55 -9.06
CA GLY A 81 -6.52 1.19 -9.50
C GLY A 81 -6.23 1.70 -10.91
N GLU A 82 -5.06 1.33 -11.42
CA GLU A 82 -4.58 1.72 -12.76
C GLU A 82 -5.46 1.17 -13.89
N ASN A 83 -5.94 -0.08 -13.73
CA ASN A 83 -6.69 -0.78 -14.77
C ASN A 83 -8.20 -0.85 -14.49
N SER A 84 -8.62 -0.84 -13.23
CA SER A 84 -10.03 -1.01 -12.86
C SER A 84 -10.35 -0.45 -11.47
N SER A 85 -11.62 -0.18 -11.21
CA SER A 85 -12.10 -0.11 -9.83
C SER A 85 -12.07 -1.50 -9.20
N PHE A 86 -11.89 -1.52 -7.88
CA PHE A 86 -11.82 -2.75 -7.09
C PHE A 86 -12.47 -2.56 -5.74
N ALA A 87 -12.97 -3.66 -5.18
CA ALA A 87 -13.43 -3.77 -3.80
C ALA A 87 -12.86 -5.07 -3.21
N TRP A 88 -12.60 -5.08 -1.92
CA TRP A 88 -12.18 -6.26 -1.19
C TRP A 88 -12.87 -6.28 0.17
N ARG A 89 -13.31 -7.48 0.56
CA ARG A 89 -13.81 -7.80 1.90
C ARG A 89 -13.31 -9.19 2.27
N ALA A 90 -13.09 -9.44 3.55
CA ALA A 90 -12.50 -10.70 4.02
C ALA A 90 -13.33 -11.96 3.66
N ASP A 91 -14.66 -11.85 3.62
CA ASP A 91 -15.58 -12.95 3.29
C ASP A 91 -15.71 -13.23 1.79
N THR A 92 -15.48 -12.23 0.95
CA THR A 92 -15.74 -12.26 -0.50
C THR A 92 -14.45 -12.32 -1.32
N GLY A 93 -13.35 -11.78 -0.78
CA GLY A 93 -12.11 -11.60 -1.51
C GLY A 93 -12.10 -10.35 -2.40
N LEU A 94 -11.16 -10.31 -3.35
CA LEU A 94 -10.98 -9.19 -4.27
C LEU A 94 -11.98 -9.29 -5.42
N VAL A 95 -12.73 -8.23 -5.64
CA VAL A 95 -13.69 -8.09 -6.73
C VAL A 95 -13.32 -6.89 -7.59
N ARG A 96 -13.38 -7.04 -8.91
CA ARG A 96 -13.14 -5.95 -9.86
C ARG A 96 -14.44 -5.57 -10.55
N SER A 97 -14.71 -4.27 -10.64
CA SER A 97 -15.97 -3.75 -11.18
C SER A 97 -16.24 -4.16 -12.64
N HIS A 98 -15.20 -4.50 -13.40
CA HIS A 98 -15.34 -4.91 -14.81
C HIS A 98 -15.52 -6.42 -14.99
N GLU A 99 -15.18 -7.22 -13.96
CA GLU A 99 -15.33 -8.68 -13.96
C GLU A 99 -16.68 -9.06 -13.34
N ASP A 100 -17.02 -8.43 -12.21
CA ASP A 100 -18.27 -8.64 -11.47
C ASP A 100 -18.79 -7.30 -10.92
N PRO A 101 -19.57 -6.54 -11.72
CA PRO A 101 -20.09 -5.24 -11.32
C PRO A 101 -21.13 -5.33 -10.21
N GLU A 102 -21.95 -6.38 -10.18
CA GLU A 102 -23.04 -6.52 -9.21
C GLU A 102 -22.50 -6.73 -7.80
N THR A 103 -21.54 -7.65 -7.64
CA THR A 103 -20.87 -7.87 -6.36
C THR A 103 -20.08 -6.64 -5.94
N TYR A 104 -19.42 -5.96 -6.88
CA TYR A 104 -18.68 -4.73 -6.58
C TYR A 104 -19.59 -3.64 -5.99
N GLU A 105 -20.71 -3.32 -6.64
CA GLU A 105 -21.63 -2.28 -6.18
C GLU A 105 -22.23 -2.63 -4.81
N ARG A 106 -22.59 -3.90 -4.59
CA ARG A 106 -23.06 -4.38 -3.29
C ARG A 106 -22.01 -4.15 -2.19
N LEU A 107 -20.75 -4.56 -2.42
CA LEU A 107 -19.69 -4.40 -1.44
C LEU A 107 -19.43 -2.93 -1.09
N VAL A 108 -19.49 -2.04 -2.08
CA VAL A 108 -19.32 -0.59 -1.87
C VAL A 108 -20.49 0.00 -1.10
N ALA A 109 -21.73 -0.36 -1.42
CA ALA A 109 -22.92 0.12 -0.73
C ALA A 109 -22.96 -0.31 0.75
N GLU A 110 -22.51 -1.53 1.04
CA GLU A 110 -22.48 -2.09 2.39
C GLU A 110 -21.26 -1.65 3.21
N ALA A 111 -20.25 -1.02 2.59
CA ALA A 111 -18.99 -0.68 3.26
C ALA A 111 -19.15 0.34 4.39
N GLY A 112 -20.22 1.16 4.36
CA GLY A 112 -20.46 2.24 5.29
C GLY A 112 -19.62 3.50 5.00
N ALA A 113 -19.43 4.34 6.01
CA ALA A 113 -18.67 5.58 5.89
C ALA A 113 -17.18 5.30 5.66
N ALA A 114 -16.62 5.86 4.59
CA ALA A 114 -15.23 5.69 4.22
C ALA A 114 -14.29 6.71 4.85
N ASN A 115 -13.01 6.31 4.91
CA ASN A 115 -11.86 7.09 5.36
C ASN A 115 -11.75 7.16 6.88
N TRP A 116 -11.79 5.97 7.48
CA TRP A 116 -11.46 5.75 8.87
C TRP A 116 -10.17 6.48 9.28
N GLY A 117 -10.29 7.39 10.25
CA GLY A 117 -9.19 8.21 10.77
C GLY A 117 -8.66 9.30 9.81
N LEU A 118 -9.30 9.53 8.66
CA LEU A 118 -8.87 10.48 7.64
C LEU A 118 -10.06 11.20 7.01
N TRP A 119 -10.60 12.26 7.63
CA TRP A 119 -11.61 13.19 7.05
C TRP A 119 -12.57 12.57 6.02
N GLU A 120 -13.78 12.21 6.46
CA GLU A 120 -14.84 11.64 5.62
C GLU A 120 -14.91 12.29 4.22
N GLY A 121 -14.93 11.46 3.17
CA GLY A 121 -15.01 11.91 1.78
C GLY A 121 -13.68 12.12 1.05
N ALA A 122 -12.53 11.93 1.70
CA ALA A 122 -11.22 12.06 1.07
C ALA A 122 -10.90 10.88 0.13
N ASN A 123 -11.39 10.91 -1.12
CA ASN A 123 -10.92 10.02 -2.18
C ASN A 123 -9.47 10.35 -2.56
N VAL A 124 -8.51 9.78 -1.83
CA VAL A 124 -7.07 10.04 -2.02
C VAL A 124 -6.33 8.81 -2.53
N GLY A 125 -5.27 9.05 -3.29
CA GLY A 125 -4.40 7.96 -3.75
C GLY A 125 -3.67 7.30 -2.59
N ALA A 126 -3.40 6.00 -2.71
CA ALA A 126 -2.75 5.20 -1.66
C ALA A 126 -1.39 5.77 -1.22
N ASN A 127 -0.65 6.42 -2.12
CA ASN A 127 0.62 7.07 -1.80
C ASN A 127 0.48 8.22 -0.81
N TYR A 128 -0.54 9.06 -1.02
CA TYR A 128 -0.86 10.16 -0.12
C TYR A 128 -1.37 9.60 1.21
N MET A 129 -2.27 8.61 1.16
CA MET A 129 -2.82 7.99 2.37
C MET A 129 -1.73 7.37 3.25
N LEU A 130 -0.83 6.57 2.68
CA LEU A 130 0.30 5.99 3.43
C LEU A 130 1.18 7.08 4.04
N HIS A 131 1.49 8.13 3.28
CA HIS A 131 2.29 9.24 3.77
C HIS A 131 1.64 9.98 4.95
N LYS A 132 0.32 10.14 4.93
CA LYS A 132 -0.43 10.78 6.01
C LYS A 132 -0.55 9.88 7.24
N ILE A 133 -0.96 8.62 7.05
CA ILE A 133 -1.16 7.65 8.14
C ILE A 133 0.13 7.41 8.92
N THR A 134 1.25 7.23 8.23
CA THR A 134 2.57 7.03 8.88
C THR A 134 3.05 8.18 9.76
N ARG A 135 2.39 9.35 9.69
CA ARG A 135 2.73 10.55 10.46
C ARG A 135 1.68 10.93 11.51
N MET A 136 0.53 10.25 11.53
CA MET A 136 -0.54 10.55 12.48
C MET A 136 -0.35 9.75 13.77
N PRO A 137 -0.54 10.37 14.94
CA PRO A 137 -0.58 9.63 16.21
C PRO A 137 -1.80 8.70 16.23
N GLY A 138 -1.65 7.50 16.76
CA GLY A 138 -2.74 6.54 16.95
C GLY A 138 -2.86 5.43 15.91
N PHE A 139 -2.05 5.42 14.85
CA PHE A 139 -1.98 4.30 13.90
C PHE A 139 -0.89 3.29 14.27
N ASP A 140 -1.21 1.99 14.14
CA ASP A 140 -0.22 0.90 14.25
C ASP A 140 0.65 0.88 13.00
N VAL A 141 1.71 1.70 13.03
CA VAL A 141 2.73 1.78 12.01
C VAL A 141 3.87 0.86 12.40
N GLY A 142 4.11 -0.17 11.58
CA GLY A 142 5.11 -1.18 11.84
C GLY A 142 5.90 -1.56 10.60
N TRP A 143 6.64 -2.66 10.74
CA TRP A 143 7.29 -3.33 9.63
C TRP A 143 6.41 -4.47 9.13
N CYS A 144 6.11 -4.46 7.83
CA CYS A 144 5.43 -5.57 7.18
C CYS A 144 6.40 -6.30 6.23
N PRO A 145 6.11 -7.58 5.91
CA PRO A 145 6.72 -8.24 4.76
C PRO A 145 6.54 -7.37 3.50
N THR A 146 7.64 -7.07 2.82
CA THR A 146 7.66 -6.31 1.56
C THR A 146 8.72 -6.93 0.66
N ALA A 147 8.35 -7.22 -0.59
CA ALA A 147 9.29 -7.70 -1.59
C ALA A 147 10.44 -6.68 -1.78
N LEU A 148 11.68 -7.17 -1.88
CA LEU A 148 12.82 -6.29 -2.07
C LEU A 148 12.80 -5.65 -3.46
N VAL A 149 12.63 -6.46 -4.50
CA VAL A 149 12.65 -6.01 -5.89
C VAL A 149 11.42 -6.55 -6.60
N ARG A 150 10.90 -5.75 -7.52
CA ARG A 150 9.87 -6.14 -8.45
C ARG A 150 10.19 -5.58 -9.84
N TRP A 151 9.83 -6.33 -10.88
CA TRP A 151 9.76 -5.82 -12.25
C TRP A 151 8.51 -4.95 -12.41
#